data_AF-A0A6C0DRT8-F1
#
_entry.id   AF-A0A6C0DRT8-F1
#
_cell.length_a   1.000
_cell.length_b   1.000
_cell.length_c   1.000
_cell.angle_alpha   90.00
_cell.angle_beta   90.00
_cell.angle_gamma   90.00
#
_symmetry.space_group_name_H-M   'P 1'
#
loop_
_entity.id
_entity.type
_entity.pdbx_description
1 polymer ?
#
loop_
_entity_poly.entity_id
_entity_poly.type
_entity_poly.pdbx_seq_one_letter_code
_entity_poly.pdbx_strand_id
1 'polypeptide(L)'
;MSGFISSAINNAVTPYFTTETFESPKGAAESKSESNKVALVSFLTLLVVLFLLLFVGKFLWNDVLIVLMPFIKPVKSVWQILGLALLISLMSPGC
;
A
#
# COMPACT_ATOMS: atom_id res chain seq x y z
N MET A 1 -38.93 42.03 6.16
CA MET A 1 -38.43 41.90 7.55
C MET A 1 -38.01 40.43 7.84
N SER A 2 -37.36 39.75 6.90
CA SER A 2 -37.09 38.29 6.93
C SER A 2 -35.63 37.91 6.63
N GLY A 3 -34.76 38.87 6.35
CA GLY A 3 -33.36 38.63 5.93
C GLY A 3 -32.36 38.44 7.07
N PHE A 4 -32.66 38.88 8.29
CA PHE A 4 -31.73 38.83 9.42
C PHE A 4 -31.71 37.48 10.15
N ILE A 5 -32.76 36.66 10.00
CA ILE A 5 -32.82 35.35 10.66
C ILE A 5 -31.97 34.31 9.87
N SER A 6 -31.85 34.48 8.55
CA SER A 6 -31.09 33.57 7.69
C SER A 6 -29.56 33.68 7.89
N SER A 7 -29.06 34.87 8.22
CA SER A 7 -27.62 35.08 8.49
C SER A 7 -27.17 34.54 9.85
N ALA A 8 -28.05 34.49 10.85
CA ALA A 8 -27.75 33.94 12.17
C ALA A 8 -27.69 32.40 12.17
N ILE A 9 -28.55 31.73 11.39
CA ILE A 9 -28.60 30.27 11.31
C ILE A 9 -27.36 29.72 10.59
N ASN A 10 -26.91 30.37 9.52
CA ASN A 10 -25.70 29.94 8.79
C ASN A 10 -24.41 30.13 9.61
N ASN A 11 -24.38 31.07 10.57
CA ASN A 11 -23.24 31.23 11.48
C ASN A 11 -23.25 30.24 12.66
N ALA A 12 -24.44 29.82 13.12
CA ALA A 12 -24.58 28.84 14.20
C ALA A 12 -24.34 27.39 13.74
N VAL A 13 -24.57 27.10 12.44
CA VAL A 13 -24.44 25.75 11.86
C VAL A 13 -23.01 25.40 11.44
N THR A 14 -22.06 26.35 11.43
CA THR A 14 -20.68 26.07 10.99
C THR A 14 -19.58 26.61 11.91
N PRO A 15 -19.33 25.98 13.06
CA PRO A 15 -17.99 26.01 13.63
C PRO A 15 -17.26 24.66 13.61
N TYR A 16 -17.90 23.56 13.20
CA TYR A 16 -17.29 22.22 13.29
C TYR A 16 -16.99 21.54 11.95
N PHE A 17 -17.30 22.16 10.80
CA PHE A 17 -16.94 21.61 9.48
C PHE A 17 -15.68 22.25 8.88
N THR A 18 -14.93 23.01 9.68
CA THR A 18 -13.54 23.30 9.33
C THR A 18 -12.70 22.14 9.85
N THR A 19 -12.42 21.19 8.97
CA THR A 19 -11.31 20.26 9.16
C THR A 19 -10.03 21.10 9.06
N GLU A 20 -9.73 21.82 10.13
CA GLU A 20 -8.43 22.45 10.37
C GLU A 20 -7.42 21.29 10.39
N THR A 21 -6.83 21.06 9.22
CA THR A 21 -5.56 20.34 9.08
C THR A 21 -4.65 20.83 10.20
N PHE A 22 -4.21 19.91 11.07
CA PHE A 22 -3.19 20.17 12.08
C PHE A 22 -1.95 20.76 11.39
N GLU A 23 -1.88 22.09 11.29
CA GLU A 23 -0.65 22.79 11.01
C GLU A 23 0.23 22.62 12.25
N SER A 24 1.15 21.66 12.15
CA SER A 24 2.27 21.52 13.07
C SER A 24 3.21 22.71 12.86
N PRO A 25 3.38 23.64 13.82
CA PRO A 25 4.28 24.77 13.65
C PRO A 25 5.69 24.35 14.04
N LYS A 26 6.30 23.46 13.25
CA LYS A 26 7.74 23.14 13.33
C LYS A 26 8.33 22.85 11.95
N GLY A 27 9.02 23.85 11.40
CA GLY A 27 10.19 23.60 10.56
C GLY A 27 9.95 23.47 9.05
N ALA A 28 9.74 24.60 8.39
CA ALA A 28 9.84 24.75 6.93
C ALA A 28 11.25 24.47 6.33
N ALA A 29 12.14 23.81 7.07
CA ALA A 29 13.48 23.38 6.62
C ALA A 29 13.68 21.84 6.64
N GLU A 30 12.74 21.05 7.18
CA GLU A 30 12.90 19.58 7.32
C GLU A 30 12.04 18.73 6.37
N SER A 31 11.13 19.35 5.60
CA SER A 31 10.15 18.63 4.76
C SER A 31 10.75 17.80 3.61
N LYS A 32 11.97 18.10 3.17
CA LYS A 32 12.67 17.28 2.17
C LYS A 32 13.25 15.99 2.78
N SER A 33 13.57 15.99 4.08
CA SER A 33 14.13 14.82 4.77
C SER A 33 13.05 13.85 5.24
N GLU A 34 11.90 14.36 5.70
CA GLU A 34 10.74 13.56 6.12
C GLU A 34 10.15 12.77 4.96
N SER A 35 9.97 13.39 3.79
CA SER A 35 9.45 12.70 2.60
C SER A 35 10.36 11.55 2.14
N ASN A 36 11.69 11.72 2.24
CA ASN A 36 12.65 10.67 1.95
C ASN A 36 12.60 9.52 2.97
N LYS A 37 12.40 9.83 4.26
CA LYS A 37 12.23 8.81 5.29
C LYS A 37 10.95 8.00 5.06
N VAL A 38 9.84 8.66 4.74
CA VAL A 38 8.57 7.98 4.43
C VAL A 38 8.70 7.09 3.19
N ALA A 39 9.34 7.58 2.13
CA ALA A 39 9.60 6.77 0.93
C ALA A 39 10.49 5.55 1.21
N LEU A 40 11.53 5.71 2.05
CA LEU A 40 12.39 4.60 2.45
C LEU A 40 11.65 3.56 3.30
N VAL A 41 10.81 3.99 4.24
CA VAL A 41 10.00 3.07 5.05
C VAL A 41 9.01 2.29 4.18
N SER A 42 8.34 2.97 3.23
CA SER A 42 7.44 2.30 2.28
C SER A 42 8.19 1.29 1.41
N PHE A 43 9.38 1.66 0.91
CA PHE A 43 10.20 0.78 0.09
C PHE A 43 10.68 -0.45 0.89
N LEU A 44 11.12 -0.24 2.14
CA LEU A 44 11.56 -1.31 3.02
C LEU A 44 10.40 -2.29 3.32
N THR A 45 9.22 -1.75 3.59
CA THR A 45 8.01 -2.57 3.83
C THR A 45 7.66 -3.40 2.60
N LEU A 46 7.69 -2.80 1.40
CA LEU A 46 7.47 -3.53 0.15
C LEU A 46 8.48 -4.66 -0.03
N LEU A 47 9.76 -4.40 0.25
CA LEU A 47 10.83 -5.37 0.12
C LEU A 47 10.63 -6.55 1.10
N VAL A 48 10.24 -6.27 2.35
CA VAL A 48 9.93 -7.29 3.35
C VAL A 48 8.73 -8.15 2.92
N VAL A 49 7.64 -7.52 2.46
CA VAL A 49 6.45 -8.25 1.98
C VAL A 49 6.80 -9.12 0.78
N LEU A 50 7.56 -8.59 -0.18
CA LEU A 50 8.02 -9.32 -1.34
C LEU A 50 8.89 -10.53 -0.94
N PHE A 51 9.79 -10.35 0.03
CA PHE A 51 10.65 -11.42 0.51
C PHE A 51 9.84 -12.51 1.22
N LEU A 52 8.85 -12.14 2.03
CA LEU A 52 7.91 -13.07 2.65
C LEU A 52 7.13 -13.86 1.59
N LEU A 53 6.59 -13.17 0.59
CA LEU A 53 5.82 -13.78 -0.49
C LEU A 53 6.67 -14.79 -1.28
N LEU A 54 7.92 -14.44 -1.56
CA LEU A 54 8.87 -15.31 -2.25
C LEU A 54 9.25 -16.54 -1.42
N PHE A 55 9.43 -16.37 -0.11
CA PHE A 55 9.78 -17.47 0.80
C PHE A 55 8.60 -18.44 0.97
N VAL A 56 7.41 -17.91 1.26
CA VAL A 56 6.18 -18.69 1.37
C VAL A 56 5.84 -19.34 0.03
N GLY A 57 6.01 -18.62 -1.08
CA GLY A 57 5.80 -19.14 -2.43
C GLY A 57 6.70 -20.33 -2.75
N LYS A 58 7.99 -20.28 -2.39
CA LYS A 58 8.91 -21.43 -2.56
C LYS A 58 8.50 -22.61 -1.70
N PHE A 59 8.10 -22.36 -0.45
CA PHE A 59 7.64 -23.41 0.47
C PHE A 59 6.36 -24.09 -0.04
N LEU A 60 5.33 -23.31 -0.38
CA LEU A 60 4.09 -23.83 -0.96
C LEU A 60 4.36 -24.59 -2.27
N TRP A 61 5.27 -24.09 -3.10
CA TRP A 61 5.58 -24.75 -4.36
C TRP A 61 6.12 -26.16 -4.15
N ASN A 62 7.08 -26.29 -3.23
CA ASN A 62 7.80 -27.54 -3.04
C ASN A 62 6.98 -28.56 -2.22
N ASP A 63 6.23 -28.12 -1.21
CA ASP A 63 5.49 -29.01 -0.32
C ASP A 63 4.04 -29.26 -0.76
N VAL A 64 3.37 -28.29 -1.39
CA VAL A 64 1.96 -28.42 -1.79
C VAL A 64 1.84 -28.74 -3.27
N LEU A 65 2.49 -27.96 -4.15
CA LEU A 65 2.30 -28.09 -5.59
C LEU A 65 2.83 -29.41 -6.17
N ILE A 66 3.99 -29.89 -5.66
CA ILE A 66 4.56 -31.17 -6.10
C ILE A 66 3.67 -32.34 -5.69
N VAL A 67 3.04 -32.25 -4.52
CA VAL A 67 2.13 -33.29 -4.01
C VAL A 67 0.81 -33.30 -4.78
N LEU A 68 0.28 -32.12 -5.13
CA LEU A 68 -0.98 -32.01 -5.88
C LEU A 68 -0.81 -32.27 -7.38
N MET A 69 0.33 -31.90 -7.98
CA MET A 69 0.63 -32.12 -9.38
C MET A 69 2.02 -32.75 -9.56
N PRO A 70 2.11 -34.09 -9.68
CA PRO A 70 3.40 -34.79 -9.79
C PRO A 70 4.17 -34.48 -11.09
N PHE A 71 3.56 -33.75 -12.03
CA PHE A 71 4.19 -33.30 -13.27
C PHE A 71 5.01 -32.01 -13.09
N ILE A 72 4.87 -31.30 -11.98
CA ILE A 72 5.57 -30.04 -11.73
C ILE A 72 6.97 -30.32 -11.17
N LYS A 73 8.01 -29.76 -11.81
CA LYS A 73 9.39 -29.87 -11.33
C LYS A 73 9.64 -28.99 -10.09
N PRO A 74 10.46 -29.46 -9.12
CA PRO A 74 10.83 -28.66 -7.96
C PRO A 74 11.58 -27.40 -8.38
N VAL A 75 11.25 -26.28 -7.76
CA VAL A 75 11.84 -25.00 -8.10
C VAL A 75 13.12 -24.78 -7.31
N LYS A 76 14.24 -24.69 -8.02
CA LYS A 76 15.56 -24.43 -7.42
C LYS A 76 15.79 -22.95 -7.11
N SER A 77 15.21 -22.06 -7.93
CA SER A 77 15.46 -20.62 -7.87
C SER A 77 14.20 -19.82 -7.57
N VAL A 78 14.26 -18.97 -6.53
CA VAL A 78 13.17 -18.08 -6.11
C VAL A 78 12.76 -17.11 -7.24
N TRP A 79 13.71 -16.76 -8.12
CA TRP A 79 13.48 -15.97 -9.33
C TRP A 79 12.52 -16.63 -10.34
N GLN A 80 12.41 -17.97 -10.36
CA GLN A 80 11.45 -18.66 -11.22
C GLN A 80 10.01 -18.48 -10.72
N ILE A 81 9.80 -18.49 -9.39
CA ILE A 81 8.50 -18.16 -8.78
C ILE A 81 8.14 -16.71 -9.14
N LEU A 82 9.09 -15.78 -8.98
CA LEU A 82 8.86 -14.37 -9.27
C LEU A 82 8.51 -14.14 -10.74
N GLY A 83 9.27 -14.73 -11.66
CA GLY A 83 9.04 -14.63 -13.09
C GLY A 83 7.71 -15.25 -13.51
N LEU A 84 7.32 -16.38 -12.92
CA LEU A 84 6.03 -16.99 -13.20
C LEU A 84 4.87 -16.17 -12.66
N ALA A 85 4.98 -15.64 -11.44
CA ALA A 85 3.97 -14.74 -10.87
C ALA A 85 3.81 -13.47 -11.74
N LEU A 86 4.93 -12.90 -12.21
CA LEU A 86 4.88 -11.77 -13.14
C LEU A 86 4.25 -12.14 -14.48
N LEU A 87 4.58 -13.31 -15.03
CA LEU A 87 4.01 -13.81 -16.28
C LEU A 87 2.49 -14.01 -16.16
N ILE A 88 2.02 -14.55 -15.03
CA ILE A 88 0.60 -14.71 -14.74
C ILE A 88 -0.08 -13.35 -14.61
N SER A 89 0.49 -12.41 -13.87
CA SER A 89 -0.03 -11.05 -13.75
C SER A 89 -0.07 -10.30 -15.09
N LEU A 90 0.91 -10.55 -15.97
CA LEU A 90 0.95 -9.96 -17.30
C LEU A 90 -0.04 -10.64 -18.27
N MET A 91 -0.30 -11.92 -18.08
CA MET A 91 -1.24 -12.70 -18.89
C MET A 91 -2.70 -12.55 -18.43
N SER A 92 -2.93 -12.12 -17.18
CA SER A 92 -4.22 -11.67 -16.67
C SER A 92 -4.20 -10.16 -16.34
N PRO A 93 -4.00 -9.27 -17.33
CA PRO A 93 -4.09 -7.84 -17.12
C PRO A 93 -5.58 -7.45 -17.12
N GLY A 94 -6.29 -7.70 -16.03
CA GLY A 94 -7.62 -7.14 -15.81
C GLY A 94 -8.76 -8.16 -15.73
N CYS A 95 -8.94 -8.73 -14.55
CA CYS A 95 -10.26 -9.02 -13.99
C CYS A 95 -10.31 -8.39 -12.59
#